data_AF-A0A7J5TGN6-F1
#
_entry.id   AF-A0A7J5TGN6-F1
#
_cell.length_a   1.000
_cell.length_b   1.000
_cell.length_c   1.000
_cell.angle_alpha   90.00
_cell.angle_beta   90.00
_cell.angle_gamma   90.00
#
_symmetry.space_group_name_H-M   'P 1'
#
loop_
_entity.id
_entity.type
_entity.pdbx_description
1 polymer ?
#
loop_
_entity_poly.entity_id
_entity_poly.type
_entity_poly.pdbx_seq_one_letter_code
_entity_poly.pdbx_strand_id
1 'polypeptide(L)'
;AIESSLAGAPEIDGFTGLQRFFLSYASIWRTKNRDELAEQYLQIDPHSPAECRTNGIARNVDLFYKAFDVTADNGMWLAPEQRVRIW
;
A
#
# COMPACT_ATOMS: atom_id res chain seq x y z
N ALA A 1 -11.46 -11.15 8.81
CA ALA A 1 -12.12 -10.07 9.57
C ALA A 1 -12.33 -8.83 8.70
N ILE A 2 -11.28 -8.11 8.30
CA ILE A 2 -11.37 -6.86 7.50
C ILE A 2 -12.19 -7.05 6.21
N GLU A 3 -11.92 -8.10 5.44
CA GLU A 3 -12.67 -8.37 4.21
C GLU A 3 -14.17 -8.52 4.47
N SER A 4 -14.55 -9.34 5.45
CA SER A 4 -15.95 -9.52 5.84
C SER A 4 -16.59 -8.22 6.33
N SER A 5 -15.84 -7.38 7.05
CA SER A 5 -16.32 -6.07 7.51
C SER A 5 -16.58 -5.10 6.35
N LEU A 6 -15.89 -5.27 5.22
CA LEU A 6 -15.99 -4.39 4.05
C LEU A 6 -16.89 -4.96 2.93
N ALA A 7 -17.34 -6.21 3.04
CA ALA A 7 -18.13 -6.88 2.00
C ALA A 7 -19.48 -6.19 1.70
N GLY A 8 -20.10 -5.57 2.72
CA GLY A 8 -21.35 -4.81 2.57
C GLY A 8 -21.15 -3.30 2.39
N ALA A 9 -19.90 -2.82 2.29
CA ALA A 9 -19.64 -1.40 2.11
C ALA A 9 -20.13 -0.96 0.71
N PRO A 10 -20.86 0.16 0.60
CA PRO A 10 -21.33 0.64 -0.69
C PRO A 10 -20.15 0.95 -1.59
N GLU A 11 -20.29 0.79 -2.90
CA GLU A 11 -19.34 1.34 -3.86
C GLU A 11 -19.49 2.87 -3.90
N ILE A 12 -18.36 3.57 -3.96
CA ILE A 12 -18.29 5.03 -3.99
C ILE A 12 -17.23 5.40 -5.02
N ASP A 13 -17.58 6.26 -5.96
CA ASP A 13 -16.73 6.71 -7.06
C ASP A 13 -16.11 5.56 -7.89
N GLY A 14 -16.83 4.44 -8.00
CA GLY A 14 -16.37 3.25 -8.73
C GLY A 14 -15.38 2.37 -7.97
N PHE A 15 -15.15 2.62 -6.68
CA PHE A 15 -14.26 1.83 -5.84
C PHE A 15 -15.02 1.02 -4.79
N THR A 16 -14.65 -0.25 -4.64
CA THR A 16 -15.12 -1.13 -3.56
C THR A 16 -14.61 -0.65 -2.19
N GLY A 17 -15.24 -1.10 -1.10
CA GLY A 17 -14.79 -0.77 0.26
C GLY A 17 -13.33 -1.16 0.53
N LEU A 18 -12.90 -2.32 0.00
CA LEU A 18 -11.52 -2.80 0.15
C LEU A 18 -10.52 -1.94 -0.64
N GLN A 19 -10.86 -1.53 -1.86
CA GLN A 19 -10.03 -0.59 -2.64
C GLN A 19 -9.92 0.76 -1.92
N ARG A 20 -11.03 1.28 -1.39
CA ARG A 20 -11.03 2.55 -0.65
C ARG A 20 -10.17 2.51 0.62
N PHE A 21 -10.08 1.38 1.29
CA PHE A 21 -9.14 1.21 2.41
C PHE A 21 -7.69 1.48 1.96
N PHE A 22 -7.24 0.86 0.86
CA PHE A 22 -5.90 1.08 0.34
C PHE A 22 -5.70 2.48 -0.24
N LEU A 23 -6.71 3.08 -0.88
CA LEU A 23 -6.65 4.46 -1.37
C LEU A 23 -6.53 5.46 -0.21
N SER A 24 -7.25 5.23 0.89
CA SER A 24 -7.13 6.01 2.11
C SER A 24 -5.73 5.86 2.73
N TYR A 25 -5.25 4.61 2.85
CA TYR A 25 -3.89 4.31 3.31
C TYR A 25 -2.81 4.99 2.44
N ALA A 26 -2.95 5.01 1.12
CA ALA A 26 -2.01 5.72 0.26
C ALA A 26 -2.10 7.25 0.44
N SER A 27 -3.31 7.77 0.70
CA SER A 27 -3.54 9.21 0.84
C SER A 27 -2.89 9.81 2.08
N ILE A 28 -2.79 9.05 3.20
CA ILE A 28 -2.13 9.56 4.42
C ILE A 28 -0.61 9.74 4.23
N TRP A 29 -0.01 9.04 3.27
CA TRP A 29 1.42 9.11 2.94
C TRP A 29 1.73 10.05 1.78
N ARG A 30 0.76 10.85 1.31
CA ARG A 30 0.98 11.77 0.19
C ARG A 30 1.94 12.90 0.59
N THR A 31 3.22 12.71 0.27
CA THR A 31 4.29 13.64 0.61
C THR A 31 5.26 13.79 -0.57
N LYS A 32 5.84 14.97 -0.72
CA LYS A 32 6.98 15.22 -1.61
C LYS A 32 7.99 16.11 -0.88
N ASN A 33 9.23 15.67 -0.84
CA ASN A 33 10.34 16.45 -0.30
C ASN A 33 11.15 17.09 -1.43
N ARG A 34 11.91 18.14 -1.11
CA ARG A 34 13.01 18.59 -1.99
C ARG A 34 14.10 17.52 -1.97
N ASP A 35 14.86 17.43 -3.06
CA ASP A 35 15.86 16.38 -3.23
C ASP A 35 16.90 16.41 -2.09
N GLU A 36 17.36 17.60 -1.68
CA GLU A 36 18.34 17.76 -0.60
C GLU A 36 17.79 17.30 0.76
N LEU A 37 16.49 17.53 1.00
CA LEU A 37 15.83 17.08 2.24
C LEU A 37 15.58 15.56 2.21
N ALA A 38 15.24 15.01 1.04
CA ALA A 38 15.09 13.57 0.87
C ALA A 38 16.42 12.85 1.13
N GLU A 39 17.54 13.37 0.60
CA GLU A 39 18.89 12.85 0.87
C GLU A 39 19.28 12.93 2.35
N GLN A 40 18.92 14.02 3.03
CA GLN A 40 19.15 14.14 4.47
C GLN A 40 18.33 13.10 5.24
N TYR A 41 17.04 12.95 4.95
CA TYR A 41 16.17 12.00 5.66
C TYR A 41 16.57 10.55 5.44
N LEU A 42 17.10 10.19 4.27
CA LEU A 42 17.68 8.86 4.06
C LEU A 42 18.81 8.51 5.05
N GLN A 43 19.46 9.51 5.65
CA GLN A 43 20.56 9.31 6.61
C GLN A 43 20.12 9.42 8.07
N ILE A 44 19.10 10.22 8.37
CA ILE A 44 18.77 10.59 9.76
C ILE A 44 17.38 10.18 10.22
N ASP A 45 16.44 9.93 9.30
CA ASP A 45 15.07 9.55 9.65
C ASP A 45 14.97 8.02 9.70
N PRO A 46 14.61 7.41 10.86
CA PRO A 46 14.43 5.96 10.93
C PRO A 46 13.22 5.46 10.13
N HIS A 47 12.33 6.36 9.68
CA HIS A 47 11.19 5.99 8.85
C HIS A 47 11.59 5.91 7.38
N SER A 48 11.12 4.87 6.68
CA SER A 48 11.28 4.78 5.23
C SER A 48 10.60 5.96 4.51
N PRO A 49 11.06 6.34 3.30
CA PRO A 49 10.38 7.30 2.45
C PRO A 49 8.90 6.95 2.23
N ALA A 50 8.04 7.95 2.04
CA ALA A 50 6.59 7.77 2.06
C ALA A 50 6.09 6.81 0.96
N GLU A 51 6.71 6.85 -0.22
CA GLU A 51 6.46 5.91 -1.32
C GLU A 51 6.85 4.47 -0.95
N CYS A 52 7.94 4.28 -0.20
CA CYS A 52 8.37 2.97 0.29
C CYS A 52 7.44 2.47 1.41
N ARG A 53 6.96 3.35 2.29
CA ARG A 53 5.96 3.02 3.31
C ARG A 53 4.65 2.56 2.69
N THR A 54 4.21 3.24 1.63
CA THR A 54 2.95 2.89 0.96
C THR A 54 3.09 1.61 0.14
N ASN A 55 4.01 1.61 -0.82
CA ASN A 55 4.11 0.54 -1.81
C ASN A 55 4.79 -0.71 -1.24
N GLY A 56 5.82 -0.53 -0.40
CA GLY A 56 6.54 -1.63 0.22
C GLY A 56 5.65 -2.45 1.17
N ILE A 57 4.75 -1.80 1.91
CA ILE A 57 3.80 -2.50 2.77
C ILE A 57 2.68 -3.14 1.95
N ALA A 58 2.03 -2.40 1.05
CA ALA A 58 0.88 -2.90 0.28
C ALA A 58 1.20 -4.20 -0.48
N ARG A 59 2.37 -4.31 -1.11
CA ARG A 59 2.75 -5.51 -1.88
C ARG A 59 3.04 -6.76 -1.04
N ASN A 60 3.15 -6.64 0.29
CA ASN A 60 3.27 -7.78 1.20
C ASN A 60 1.91 -8.27 1.72
N VAL A 61 0.81 -7.54 1.45
CA VAL A 61 -0.52 -7.83 1.98
C VAL A 61 -1.39 -8.49 0.92
N ASP A 62 -1.85 -9.73 1.14
CA ASP A 62 -2.66 -10.46 0.15
C ASP A 62 -3.94 -9.74 -0.26
N LEU A 63 -4.56 -9.01 0.66
CA LEU A 63 -5.78 -8.24 0.37
C LEU A 63 -5.54 -7.15 -0.69
N PHE A 64 -4.31 -6.67 -0.86
CA PHE A 64 -3.98 -5.71 -1.93
C PHE A 64 -4.11 -6.39 -3.31
N TYR A 65 -3.62 -7.62 -3.44
CA TYR A 65 -3.73 -8.41 -4.66
C TYR A 65 -5.18 -8.64 -5.04
N LYS A 66 -6.01 -8.97 -4.04
CA LYS A 66 -7.46 -9.13 -4.24
C LYS A 66 -8.16 -7.82 -4.59
N ALA A 67 -7.78 -6.72 -3.95
CA ALA A 67 -8.45 -5.43 -4.14
C ALA A 67 -8.27 -4.87 -5.56
N PHE A 68 -7.11 -5.09 -6.17
CA PHE A 68 -6.75 -4.50 -7.47
C PHE A 68 -6.45 -5.53 -8.55
N ASP A 69 -6.79 -6.80 -8.32
CA ASP A 69 -6.53 -7.92 -9.23
C ASP A 69 -5.07 -7.97 -9.71
N VAL A 70 -4.14 -7.90 -8.75
CA VAL A 70 -2.70 -7.80 -9.04
C VAL A 70 -2.16 -9.15 -9.47
N THR A 71 -1.63 -9.20 -10.68
CA THR A 71 -1.00 -10.38 -11.32
C THR A 71 0.50 -10.17 -11.51
N ALA A 72 1.21 -11.21 -11.96
CA ALA A 72 2.66 -11.16 -12.20
C ALA A 72 3.10 -10.09 -13.21
N ASP A 73 2.18 -9.63 -14.06
CA ASP A 73 2.45 -8.59 -15.07
C ASP A 73 2.43 -7.17 -14.47
N ASN A 74 2.05 -7.00 -13.20
CA ASN A 74 1.98 -5.70 -12.54
C ASN A 74 3.23 -5.38 -11.73
N GLY A 75 3.71 -4.13 -11.78
CA GLY A 75 4.94 -3.71 -11.09
C GLY A 75 4.90 -3.81 -9.55
N MET A 76 3.70 -3.86 -8.96
CA MET A 76 3.51 -4.04 -7.52
C MET A 76 3.44 -5.52 -7.10
N TRP A 77 3.51 -6.46 -8.04
CA TRP A 77 3.47 -7.88 -7.73
C TRP A 77 4.73 -8.35 -7.02
N LEU A 78 4.56 -9.25 -6.06
CA LEU A 78 5.61 -9.98 -5.37
C LEU A 78 5.17 -11.44 -5.26
N ALA A 79 6.07 -12.38 -5.56
CA ALA A 79 5.79 -13.80 -5.45
C ALA A 79 5.30 -14.15 -4.04
N PRO A 80 4.27 -14.99 -3.86
CA PRO A 80 3.70 -15.30 -2.54
C PRO A 80 4.73 -15.68 -1.48
N GLU A 81 5.76 -16.44 -1.87
CA GLU A 81 6.87 -16.91 -1.05
C GLU A 81 7.89 -15.82 -0.67
N GLN A 82 7.88 -14.69 -1.39
CA GLN A 82 8.71 -13.52 -1.09
C GLN A 82 7.97 -12.49 -0.23
N ARG A 83 6.67 -12.66 0.01
CA ARG A 83 5.89 -11.75 0.85
C ARG A 83 6.20 -11.99 2.31
N VAL A 84 6.64 -10.93 2.98
CA VAL A 84 7.00 -10.98 4.40
C VAL A 84 5.72 -10.88 5.25
N ARG A 85 5.61 -11.78 6.24
CA ARG A 85 4.59 -11.76 7.29
C ARG A 85 5.28 -11.89 8.63
N ILE A 86 4.88 -11.05 9.59
CA ILE A 86 5.50 -11.02 10.92
C ILE A 86 4.49 -11.42 11.99
N TRP A 87 3.28 -10.85 11.93
CA TRP A 87 2.20 -11.04 12.90
C TRP A 87 1.07 -11.89 12.34
#